data_AF-A0A535RLW8-F1
#
_entry.id   AF-A0A535RLW8-F1
#
_cell.length_a   1.000
_cell.length_b   1.000
_cell.length_c   1.000
_cell.angle_alpha   90.00
_cell.angle_beta   90.00
_cell.angle_gamma   90.00
#
_symmetry.space_group_name_H-M   'P 1'
#
loop_
_entity.id
_entity.type
_entity.pdbx_description
1 polymer ?
#
loop_
_entity_poly.entity_id
_entity_poly.type
_entity_poly.pdbx_seq_one_letter_code
_entity_poly.pdbx_strand_id
1 'polypeptide(L)'
;MNAVQHTYTSRVSAIWLAMALALLAALSYIMIQLGLLGVGDLQPTAGPAAIVYVAAGSYLVGGLLILVCRRWLWIVGAAINALVILFFVMAYQHRPEVMFSPGGLATKAAQVLLEVSLLYLIITDWWRERRKMV
;
A
#
# COMPACT_ATOMS: atom_id res chain seq x y z
N MET A 1 -4.94 -8.21 33.65
CA MET A 1 -4.13 -8.91 32.62
C MET A 1 -4.65 -8.77 31.18
N ASN A 2 -5.84 -8.19 30.93
CA ASN A 2 -6.45 -8.20 29.58
C ASN A 2 -5.95 -7.11 28.60
N ALA A 3 -5.49 -5.96 29.09
CA ALA A 3 -5.09 -4.83 28.22
C ALA A 3 -3.77 -5.07 27.45
N VAL A 4 -2.85 -5.85 28.03
CA VAL A 4 -1.54 -6.14 27.43
C VAL A 4 -1.65 -7.19 26.32
N GLN A 5 -2.55 -8.17 26.47
CA GLN A 5 -2.80 -9.18 25.43
C GLN A 5 -3.50 -8.57 24.19
N HIS A 6 -4.45 -7.67 24.40
CA HIS A 6 -5.17 -6.99 23.31
C HIS A 6 -4.26 -6.13 22.41
N THR A 7 -3.24 -5.49 22.98
CA THR A 7 -2.34 -4.63 22.21
C THR A 7 -1.34 -5.45 21.37
N TYR A 8 -0.97 -6.64 21.84
CA TYR A 8 -0.10 -7.55 21.09
C TYR A 8 -0.80 -8.16 19.88
N THR A 9 -2.02 -8.67 20.06
CA THR A 9 -2.80 -9.28 18.98
C THR A 9 -3.16 -8.26 17.89
N SER A 10 -3.57 -7.05 18.27
CA SER A 10 -3.88 -5.98 17.30
C SER A 10 -2.70 -5.58 16.42
N ARG A 11 -1.47 -5.56 16.97
CA ARG A 11 -0.26 -5.23 16.21
C ARG A 11 0.07 -6.30 15.18
N VAL A 12 0.04 -7.57 15.58
CA VAL A 12 0.32 -8.70 14.69
C VAL A 12 -0.71 -8.72 13.56
N SER A 13 -1.99 -8.54 13.89
CA SER A 13 -3.04 -8.43 12.87
C SER A 13 -2.83 -7.26 11.91
N ALA A 14 -2.40 -6.09 12.40
CA ALA A 14 -2.09 -4.94 11.55
C ALA A 14 -0.89 -5.17 10.62
N ILE A 15 0.13 -5.91 11.06
CA ILE A 15 1.27 -6.32 10.23
C ILE A 15 0.80 -7.23 9.08
N TRP A 16 0.01 -8.26 9.41
CA TRP A 16 -0.54 -9.17 8.39
C TRP A 16 -1.49 -8.47 7.44
N LEU A 17 -2.32 -7.54 7.94
CA LEU A 17 -3.20 -6.73 7.13
C LEU A 17 -2.40 -5.85 6.15
N ALA A 18 -1.38 -5.15 6.64
CA ALA A 18 -0.53 -4.32 5.80
C ALA A 18 0.19 -5.15 4.71
N MET A 19 0.69 -6.34 5.08
CA MET A 19 1.27 -7.27 4.10
C MET A 19 0.22 -7.69 3.05
N ALA A 20 -0.98 -8.11 3.47
CA ALA A 20 -2.04 -8.52 2.57
C ALA A 20 -2.47 -7.39 1.62
N LEU A 21 -2.53 -6.15 2.10
CA LEU A 21 -2.86 -4.97 1.30
C LEU A 21 -1.75 -4.63 0.29
N ALA A 22 -0.48 -4.80 0.67
CA ALA A 22 0.63 -4.66 -0.28
C ALA A 22 0.56 -5.73 -1.38
N LEU A 23 0.28 -6.98 -1.02
CA LEU A 23 0.08 -8.05 -2.01
C LEU A 23 -1.13 -7.80 -2.90
N LEU A 24 -2.23 -7.27 -2.35
CA LEU A 24 -3.42 -6.90 -3.11
C LEU A 24 -3.13 -5.77 -4.10
N ALA A 25 -2.34 -4.77 -3.70
CA ALA A 25 -1.90 -3.70 -4.59
C ALA A 25 -1.04 -4.26 -5.73
N ALA A 26 -0.09 -5.15 -5.43
CA ALA A 26 0.72 -5.82 -6.44
C ALA A 26 -0.14 -6.65 -7.41
N LEU A 27 -1.07 -7.45 -6.88
CA LEU A 27 -2.00 -8.25 -7.67
C LEU A 27 -2.86 -7.37 -8.58
N SER A 28 -3.36 -6.24 -8.07
CA SER A 28 -4.15 -5.29 -8.86
C SER A 28 -3.36 -4.73 -10.04
N TYR A 29 -2.08 -4.40 -9.86
CA TYR A 29 -1.19 -3.99 -10.96
C TYR A 29 -1.00 -5.10 -12.00
N ILE A 30 -0.83 -6.36 -11.57
CA ILE A 30 -0.73 -7.51 -12.48
C ILE A 30 -2.03 -7.70 -13.26
N MET A 31 -3.19 -7.61 -12.60
CA MET A 31 -4.50 -7.75 -13.25
C MET A 31 -4.77 -6.62 -14.26
N ILE A 32 -4.30 -5.40 -13.98
CA ILE A 32 -4.33 -4.29 -14.96
C ILE A 32 -3.50 -4.66 -16.20
N GLN A 33 -2.29 -5.17 -16.00
CA GLN A 33 -1.40 -5.53 -17.12
C GLN A 33 -1.96 -6.66 -17.98
N LEU A 34 -2.64 -7.63 -17.35
CA LEU A 34 -3.31 -8.73 -18.03
C LEU A 34 -4.63 -8.32 -18.70
N GLY A 35 -5.08 -7.07 -18.51
CA GLY A 35 -6.36 -6.57 -19.05
C GLY A 35 -7.59 -7.07 -18.32
N LEU A 36 -7.43 -7.73 -17.15
CA LEU A 36 -8.55 -8.18 -16.32
C LEU A 36 -9.20 -7.01 -15.56
N LEU A 37 -8.41 -6.00 -15.20
CA LEU A 37 -8.90 -4.75 -14.62
C LEU A 37 -8.78 -3.61 -15.63
N GLY A 38 -9.92 -3.16 -16.16
CA GLY A 38 -9.97 -2.03 -17.06
C GLY A 38 -9.51 -0.74 -16.38
N VAL A 39 -8.73 0.07 -17.10
CA VAL A 39 -8.19 1.36 -16.63
C VAL A 39 -8.68 2.50 -17.54
N GLY A 40 -9.99 2.52 -17.80
CA GLY A 40 -10.61 3.49 -18.69
C GLY A 40 -10.15 3.32 -20.14
N ASP A 41 -9.81 4.43 -20.78
CA ASP A 41 -9.33 4.50 -22.17
C ASP A 41 -7.80 4.30 -22.30
N LEU A 42 -7.09 4.05 -21.19
CA LEU A 42 -5.69 3.69 -21.24
C LEU A 42 -5.57 2.29 -21.83
N GLN A 43 -5.14 2.23 -23.09
CA GLN A 43 -4.73 0.97 -23.69
C GLN A 43 -3.58 0.37 -22.87
N PRO A 44 -3.67 -0.89 -22.44
CA PRO A 44 -2.59 -1.60 -21.73
C PRO A 44 -1.26 -1.60 -22.49
N THR A 45 -1.33 -1.40 -23.81
CA THR A 45 -0.21 -1.36 -24.75
C THR A 45 0.37 0.06 -24.98
N ALA A 46 -0.31 1.13 -24.53
CA ALA A 46 0.11 2.51 -24.79
C ALA A 46 0.92 3.15 -23.64
N GLY A 47 0.90 2.57 -22.45
CA GLY A 47 1.75 2.98 -21.32
C GLY A 47 3.08 2.21 -21.26
N PRO A 48 4.15 2.74 -20.66
CA PRO A 48 5.38 1.99 -20.45
C PRO A 48 5.08 0.81 -19.52
N ALA A 49 4.88 -0.39 -20.07
CA ALA A 49 4.58 -1.62 -19.32
C ALA A 49 5.58 -1.85 -18.16
N ALA A 50 6.81 -1.35 -18.30
CA ALA A 50 7.84 -1.34 -17.26
C ALA A 50 7.38 -0.73 -15.92
N ILE A 51 6.56 0.34 -15.92
CA ILE A 51 6.13 1.01 -14.69
C ILE A 51 5.20 0.10 -13.87
N VAL A 52 4.35 -0.68 -14.53
CA VAL A 52 3.43 -1.60 -13.87
C VAL A 52 4.18 -2.75 -13.21
N TYR A 53 5.19 -3.32 -13.88
CA TYR A 53 6.05 -4.36 -13.31
C TYR A 53 6.89 -3.84 -12.13
N VAL A 54 7.43 -2.63 -12.24
CA VAL A 54 8.17 -2.00 -11.13
C VAL A 54 7.25 -1.75 -9.94
N ALA A 55 6.03 -1.27 -10.17
CA ALA A 55 5.05 -1.08 -9.11
C ALA A 55 4.69 -2.42 -8.44
N ALA A 56 4.31 -3.44 -9.22
CA ALA A 56 4.00 -4.76 -8.69
C ALA A 56 5.17 -5.36 -7.89
N GLY A 57 6.39 -5.27 -8.42
CA GLY A 57 7.61 -5.71 -7.74
C GLY A 57 7.85 -4.96 -6.43
N SER A 58 7.70 -3.64 -6.43
CA SER A 58 7.89 -2.81 -5.23
C SER A 58 6.89 -3.13 -4.12
N TYR A 59 5.62 -3.41 -4.46
CA TYR A 59 4.60 -3.81 -3.50
C TYR A 59 4.81 -5.23 -2.98
N LEU A 60 5.29 -6.16 -3.81
CA LEU A 60 5.70 -7.50 -3.37
C LEU A 60 6.86 -7.42 -2.37
N VAL A 61 7.96 -6.76 -2.75
CA VAL A 61 9.14 -6.62 -1.90
C VAL A 61 8.81 -5.83 -0.64
N GLY A 62 8.08 -4.72 -0.77
CA GLY A 62 7.61 -3.90 0.34
C GLY A 62 6.73 -4.69 1.31
N GLY A 63 5.79 -5.50 0.80
CA GLY A 63 4.95 -6.38 1.60
C GLY A 63 5.76 -7.36 2.45
N LEU A 64 6.80 -7.98 1.87
CA LEU A 64 7.71 -8.86 2.61
C LEU A 64 8.54 -8.10 3.65
N LEU A 65 9.00 -6.88 3.32
CA LEU A 65 9.78 -6.05 4.23
C LEU A 65 8.98 -5.58 5.46
N ILE A 66 7.64 -5.51 5.38
CA ILE A 66 6.79 -5.19 6.54
C ILE A 66 6.97 -6.24 7.64
N LEU A 67 7.18 -7.52 7.28
CA LEU A 67 7.37 -8.63 8.24
C LEU A 67 8.65 -8.50 9.06
N VAL A 68 9.64 -7.76 8.57
CA VAL A 68 10.92 -7.52 9.29
C VAL A 68 10.69 -6.66 10.55
N CYS A 69 9.50 -6.08 10.72
CA CYS A 69 9.08 -5.35 11.92
C CYS A 69 10.01 -4.19 12.31
N ARG A 70 10.70 -3.59 11.33
CA ARG A 70 11.54 -2.41 11.54
C ARG A 70 10.79 -1.14 11.19
N ARG A 71 10.65 -0.24 12.16
CA ARG A 71 9.96 1.05 12.02
C ARG A 71 10.42 1.87 10.81
N TRP A 72 11.73 1.91 10.55
CA TRP A 72 12.29 2.61 9.40
C TRP A 72 11.78 2.08 8.06
N LEU A 73 11.59 0.75 7.93
CA LEU A 73 11.04 0.16 6.70
C LEU A 73 9.58 0.55 6.51
N TRP A 74 8.80 0.65 7.60
CA TRP A 74 7.41 1.11 7.52
C TRP A 74 7.31 2.58 7.09
N ILE A 75 8.18 3.45 7.61
CA ILE A 75 8.23 4.87 7.23
C ILE A 75 8.56 5.02 5.75
N VAL A 76 9.60 4.32 5.29
CA VAL A 76 10.00 4.34 3.87
C VAL A 76 8.88 3.78 2.99
N GLY A 77 8.26 2.67 3.40
CA GLY A 77 7.12 2.08 2.68
C GLY A 77 5.93 3.04 2.56
N ALA A 78 5.57 3.70 3.66
CA ALA A 78 4.50 4.71 3.67
C ALA A 78 4.85 5.90 2.76
N ALA A 79 6.07 6.43 2.85
CA ALA A 79 6.51 7.54 2.00
C ALA A 79 6.45 7.18 0.50
N ILE A 80 6.93 6.00 0.12
CA ILE A 80 6.87 5.53 -1.28
C ILE A 80 5.41 5.34 -1.72
N ASN A 81 4.59 4.68 -0.90
CA ASN A 81 3.19 4.43 -1.23
C ASN A 81 2.38 5.74 -1.38
N ALA A 82 2.60 6.71 -0.49
CA ALA A 82 2.04 8.05 -0.60
C ALA A 82 2.46 8.76 -1.88
N LEU A 83 3.74 8.68 -2.28
CA LEU A 83 4.23 9.23 -3.54
C LEU A 83 3.58 8.56 -4.76
N VAL A 84 3.37 7.24 -4.73
CA VAL A 84 2.67 6.51 -5.81
C VAL A 84 1.21 6.94 -5.93
N ILE A 85 0.52 7.16 -4.80
CA ILE A 85 -0.84 7.71 -4.80
C ILE A 85 -0.83 9.12 -5.38
N LEU A 86 0.08 9.98 -4.90
CA LEU A 86 0.19 11.37 -5.35
C LEU A 86 0.49 11.47 -6.85
N PHE A 87 1.46 10.71 -7.37
CA PHE A 87 1.79 10.71 -8.79
C PHE A 87 0.62 10.24 -9.65
N PHE A 88 -0.14 9.24 -9.19
CA PHE A 88 -1.34 8.82 -9.89
C PHE A 88 -2.40 9.92 -9.94
N VAL A 89 -2.67 10.59 -8.81
CA VAL A 89 -3.64 11.70 -8.77
C VAL A 89 -3.16 12.84 -9.67
N MET A 90 -1.90 13.26 -9.58
CA MET A 90 -1.35 14.32 -10.41
C MET A 90 -1.41 13.99 -11.91
N ALA A 91 -1.15 12.73 -12.28
CA ALA A 91 -1.17 12.29 -13.68
C ALA A 91 -2.60 12.17 -14.25
N TYR A 92 -3.60 11.85 -13.43
CA TYR A 92 -4.94 11.48 -13.90
C TYR A 92 -6.08 12.33 -13.32
N GLN A 93 -5.81 13.39 -12.55
CA GLN A 93 -6.84 14.29 -11.99
C GLN A 93 -7.78 14.92 -13.03
N HIS A 94 -7.32 15.08 -14.27
CA HIS A 94 -8.13 15.60 -15.37
C HIS A 94 -8.79 14.51 -16.23
N ARG A 95 -8.65 13.23 -15.83
CA ARG A 95 -9.13 12.03 -16.53
C ARG A 95 -9.94 11.15 -15.58
N PRO A 96 -11.18 11.55 -15.23
CA PRO A 96 -12.02 10.82 -14.28
C PRO A 96 -12.29 9.38 -14.71
N GLU A 97 -12.34 9.10 -16.01
CA GLU A 97 -12.49 7.77 -16.58
C GLU A 97 -11.37 6.80 -16.18
N VAL A 98 -10.16 7.31 -15.94
CA VAL A 98 -9.02 6.53 -15.44
C VAL A 98 -9.06 6.41 -13.92
N MET A 99 -9.34 7.51 -13.22
CA MET A 99 -9.36 7.54 -11.76
C MET A 99 -10.45 6.64 -11.17
N PHE A 100 -11.65 6.68 -11.74
CA PHE A 100 -12.81 5.91 -11.30
C PHE A 100 -12.99 4.61 -12.06
N SER A 101 -11.99 4.20 -12.84
CA SER A 101 -11.96 2.89 -13.47
C SER A 101 -11.88 1.78 -12.42
N PRO A 102 -12.32 0.54 -12.74
CA PRO A 102 -12.16 -0.60 -11.85
C PRO A 102 -10.70 -0.81 -11.39
N GLY A 103 -9.73 -0.71 -12.29
CA GLY A 103 -8.31 -0.83 -11.96
C GLY A 103 -7.79 0.34 -11.12
N GLY A 104 -8.20 1.56 -11.44
CA GLY A 104 -7.87 2.76 -10.67
C GLY A 104 -8.39 2.67 -9.23
N LEU A 105 -9.67 2.37 -9.06
CA LEU A 105 -10.28 2.24 -7.73
C LEU A 105 -9.69 1.08 -6.93
N ALA A 106 -9.55 -0.11 -7.53
CA ALA A 106 -9.01 -1.28 -6.83
C ALA A 106 -7.57 -1.04 -6.32
N THR A 107 -6.69 -0.51 -7.19
CA THR A 107 -5.31 -0.20 -6.80
C THR A 107 -5.25 0.90 -5.74
N LYS A 108 -5.98 2.00 -5.90
CA LYS A 108 -5.93 3.12 -4.95
C LYS A 108 -6.58 2.76 -3.62
N ALA A 109 -7.66 1.99 -3.60
CA ALA A 109 -8.26 1.51 -2.36
C ALA A 109 -7.28 0.66 -1.54
N ALA A 110 -6.62 -0.31 -2.18
CA ALA A 110 -5.59 -1.13 -1.53
C ALA A 110 -4.43 -0.27 -1.00
N GLN A 111 -3.95 0.69 -1.79
CA GLN A 111 -2.86 1.60 -1.42
C GLN A 111 -3.22 2.53 -0.26
N VAL A 112 -4.44 3.09 -0.24
CA VAL A 112 -4.89 3.96 0.85
C VAL A 112 -5.03 3.17 2.15
N LEU A 113 -5.63 1.97 2.09
CA LEU A 113 -5.74 1.11 3.27
C LEU A 113 -4.36 0.67 3.77
N LEU A 114 -3.42 0.39 2.87
CA LEU A 114 -2.03 0.09 3.22
C LEU A 114 -1.38 1.28 3.93
N GLU A 115 -1.54 2.49 3.40
CA GLU A 115 -1.01 3.71 4.00
C GLU A 115 -1.50 3.88 5.44
N VAL A 116 -2.82 3.76 5.65
CA VAL A 116 -3.44 3.85 6.97
C VAL A 116 -2.88 2.78 7.92
N SER A 117 -2.69 1.55 7.42
CA SER A 117 -2.13 0.45 8.21
C SER A 117 -0.67 0.71 8.62
N LEU A 118 0.14 1.26 7.72
CA LEU A 118 1.53 1.63 8.02
C LEU A 118 1.61 2.79 9.01
N LEU A 119 0.80 3.84 8.83
CA LEU A 119 0.70 4.95 9.78
C LEU A 119 0.29 4.47 11.17
N TYR A 120 -0.69 3.57 11.25
CA TYR A 120 -1.08 2.95 12.51
C TYR A 120 0.10 2.22 13.18
N LEU A 121 0.85 1.41 12.44
CA LEU A 121 2.03 0.71 12.96
C LEU A 121 3.13 1.68 13.43
N ILE A 122 3.40 2.75 12.68
CA ILE A 122 4.40 3.76 13.02
C ILE A 122 4.03 4.52 14.29
N ILE A 123 2.78 4.99 14.37
CA ILE A 123 2.30 5.77 15.52
C ILE A 123 2.28 4.90 16.78
N THR A 124 1.73 3.67 16.70
CA THR A 124 1.67 2.78 17.87
C THR A 124 3.04 2.37 18.37
N ASP A 125 4.00 2.14 17.47
CA ASP A 125 5.39 1.84 17.83
C ASP A 125 6.06 3.04 18.52
N TRP A 126 5.86 4.25 17.99
CA TRP A 126 6.40 5.48 18.58
C TRP A 126 5.86 5.75 19.99
N TRP A 127 4.56 5.56 20.20
CA TRP A 127 3.92 5.72 21.52
C TRP A 127 4.44 4.70 22.54
N ARG A 128 4.85 3.51 22.07
CA ARG A 128 5.44 2.47 22.93
C ARG A 128 6.85 2.83 23.34
N GLU A 129 7.66 3.38 22.44
CA GLU A 129 9.01 3.88 22.77
C GLU A 129 8.94 5.02 23.80
N ARG A 130 8.04 6.00 23.59
CA ARG A 130 7.87 7.11 24.55
C ARG A 130 7.48 6.65 25.95
N ARG A 131 6.57 5.68 26.08
CA ARG A 131 6.16 5.13 27.38
C ARG A 131 7.24 4.33 28.11
N LYS A 132 8.31 3.92 27.44
CA LYS A 132 9.46 3.27 28.09
C LYS A 132 10.47 4.28 28.65
N MET A 133 10.39 5.54 28.23
CA MET A 133 11.30 6.61 28.65
C MET A 133 10.73 7.47 29.79
N VAL A 134 9.46 7.25 30.17
CA VAL A 134 8.78 7.84 31.33
C VAL A 134 8.68 6.79 32.41
#